data_AF-A0A7X5N611-F1
#
_entry.id   AF-A0A7X5N611-F1
#
_cell.length_a   1.000
_cell.length_b   1.000
_cell.length_c   1.000
_cell.angle_alpha   90.00
_cell.angle_beta   90.00
_cell.angle_gamma   90.00
#
_symmetry.space_group_name_H-M   'P 1'
#
loop_
_entity.id
_entity.type
_entity.pdbx_description
1 polymer ?
#
loop_
_entity_poly.entity_id
_entity_poly.type
_entity_poly.pdbx_seq_one_letter_code
_entity_poly.pdbx_strand_id
1 'polypeptide(L)'
;ATRAGQVLHLYPACRKLLEVLMQASPAAVTRQRLEQSLWGDDPPDGDMLRSHIYELRRSVDGPFAQKLIHTLPRLGYRLAPLEGAG
;
A
#
# COMPACT_ATOMS: atom_id res chain seq x y z
N ALA A 1 -2.73 -12.73 4.89
CA ALA A 1 -2.13 -12.45 3.57
C ALA A 1 -0.82 -13.20 3.45
N THR A 2 -0.52 -13.77 2.29
CA THR A 2 0.74 -14.48 2.02
C THR A 2 1.39 -13.91 0.76
N ARG A 3 2.72 -13.88 0.71
CA ARG A 3 3.50 -13.51 -0.48
C ARG A 3 4.61 -14.52 -0.69
N ALA A 4 4.69 -15.08 -1.90
CA ALA A 4 5.62 -16.18 -2.23
C ALA A 4 5.62 -17.32 -1.19
N GLY A 5 4.42 -17.69 -0.70
CA GLY A 5 4.25 -18.73 0.33
C GLY A 5 4.55 -18.31 1.77
N GLN A 6 5.08 -17.11 2.01
CA GLN A 6 5.37 -16.61 3.35
C GLN A 6 4.21 -15.78 3.91
N VAL A 7 3.85 -16.00 5.18
CA VAL A 7 2.81 -15.22 5.87
C VAL A 7 3.32 -13.81 6.14
N LEU A 8 2.53 -12.82 5.75
CA LEU A 8 2.82 -11.42 6.04
C LEU A 8 2.19 -11.04 7.39
N HIS A 9 3.04 -10.61 8.33
CA HIS A 9 2.59 -10.00 9.58
C HIS A 9 2.30 -8.52 9.33
N LEU A 10 1.00 -8.19 9.28
CA LEU A 10 0.49 -6.85 9.00
C LEU A 10 -0.41 -6.38 10.12
N TYR A 11 -0.18 -5.15 10.58
CA TYR A 11 -1.12 -4.43 11.43
C TYR A 11 -2.46 -4.20 10.71
N PRO A 12 -3.57 -3.98 11.44
CA PRO A 12 -4.90 -3.80 10.83
C PRO A 12 -4.94 -2.74 9.73
N ALA A 13 -4.34 -1.57 9.96
CA ALA A 13 -4.28 -0.49 8.95
C ALA A 13 -3.49 -0.91 7.70
N CYS A 14 -2.33 -1.55 7.87
CA CYS A 14 -1.53 -2.05 6.74
C CYS A 14 -2.28 -3.13 5.95
N ARG A 15 -3.02 -4.01 6.63
CA ARG A 15 -3.86 -5.02 5.99
C ARG A 15 -4.95 -4.37 5.14
N LYS A 16 -5.65 -3.37 5.69
CA LYS A 16 -6.70 -2.64 4.97
C LYS A 16 -6.15 -1.92 3.75
N LEU A 17 -5.00 -1.24 3.88
CA LEU A 17 -4.32 -0.60 2.74
C LEU A 17 -3.96 -1.62 1.66
N LEU A 18 -3.41 -2.76 2.06
CA LEU A 18 -3.05 -3.82 1.12
C LEU A 18 -4.29 -4.34 0.38
N GLU A 19 -5.40 -4.60 1.08
CA GLU A 19 -6.66 -5.03 0.47
C GLU A 19 -7.17 -4.03 -0.57
N VAL A 20 -7.18 -2.73 -0.24
CA VAL A 20 -7.62 -1.67 -1.16
C VAL A 20 -6.72 -1.60 -2.39
N LEU A 21 -5.40 -1.67 -2.20
CA LEU A 21 -4.44 -1.66 -3.30
C LEU A 21 -4.55 -2.94 -4.17
N MET A 22 -4.78 -4.11 -3.56
CA MET A 22 -4.98 -5.37 -4.28
C MET A 22 -6.24 -5.35 -5.13
N GLN A 23 -7.34 -4.80 -4.61
CA GLN A 23 -8.60 -4.66 -5.36
C GLN A 23 -8.47 -3.73 -6.57
N ALA A 24 -7.61 -2.71 -6.48
CA ALA A 24 -7.38 -1.76 -7.56
C ALA A 24 -6.25 -2.17 -8.51
N SER A 25 -5.38 -3.10 -8.12
CA SER A 25 -4.18 -3.50 -8.87
C SER A 25 -4.51 -3.90 -10.32
N PRO A 26 -3.80 -3.38 -11.34
CA PRO A 26 -2.61 -2.54 -11.27
C PRO A 26 -2.88 -1.02 -11.30
N ALA A 27 -4.11 -0.56 -11.11
CA ALA A 27 -4.46 0.85 -11.12
C ALA A 27 -3.94 1.59 -9.87
N ALA A 28 -3.88 2.92 -10.00
CA ALA A 28 -3.55 3.81 -8.89
C ALA A 28 -4.74 4.00 -7.95
N VAL A 29 -4.48 4.04 -6.65
CA VAL A 29 -5.44 4.46 -5.63
C VAL A 29 -5.03 5.82 -5.09
N THR A 30 -5.98 6.74 -5.03
CA THR A 30 -5.73 8.09 -4.55
C THR A 30 -5.41 8.13 -3.06
N ARG A 31 -4.65 9.14 -2.64
CA ARG A 31 -4.38 9.37 -1.21
C ARG A 31 -5.68 9.45 -0.39
N GLN A 32 -6.62 10.26 -0.85
CA GLN A 32 -7.93 10.45 -0.22
C GLN A 32 -8.70 9.13 -0.08
N ARG A 33 -8.69 8.26 -1.10
CA ARG A 33 -9.40 6.98 -1.03
C ARG A 33 -8.78 6.04 0.02
N LEU A 34 -7.46 6.05 0.15
CA LEU A 34 -6.77 5.27 1.18
C LEU A 34 -7.04 5.83 2.58
N GLU A 35 -7.02 7.15 2.74
CA GLU A 35 -7.41 7.82 3.99
C GLU A 35 -8.85 7.49 4.39
N GLN A 36 -9.81 7.65 3.46
CA GLN A 36 -11.21 7.29 3.69
C GLN A 36 -11.35 5.81 4.08
N SER A 37 -10.56 4.92 3.49
CA SER A 37 -10.65 3.49 3.80
C SER A 37 -10.16 3.12 5.20
N LEU A 38 -9.33 3.98 5.81
CA LEU A 38 -8.73 3.77 7.13
C LEU A 38 -9.47 4.52 8.23
N TRP A 39 -9.86 5.77 7.98
CA TRP A 39 -10.37 6.68 8.98
C TRP A 39 -11.78 7.22 8.68
N GLY A 40 -12.35 6.87 7.52
CA GLY A 40 -13.62 7.44 7.10
C GLY A 40 -13.51 8.95 6.92
N ASP A 41 -14.43 9.68 7.53
CA ASP A 41 -14.53 11.14 7.38
C ASP A 41 -13.64 11.91 8.36
N ASP A 42 -12.94 11.24 9.27
CA ASP A 42 -12.10 11.86 10.31
C ASP A 42 -10.63 11.40 10.22
N PRO A 43 -9.91 11.76 9.13
CA PRO A 43 -8.50 11.43 8.99
C PRO A 43 -7.65 12.22 10.01
N PRO A 44 -6.63 11.60 10.60
CA PRO A 44 -5.74 12.28 11.52
C PRO A 44 -4.92 13.36 10.80
N ASP A 45 -4.54 14.40 11.53
CA ASP A 45 -3.66 15.44 11.00
C ASP A 45 -2.29 14.85 10.58
N GLY A 46 -1.79 15.32 9.43
CA GLY A 46 -0.42 15.08 8.98
C GLY A 46 -0.19 13.82 8.15
N ASP A 47 0.91 13.12 8.44
CA ASP A 47 1.53 12.14 7.53
C ASP A 47 1.28 10.67 7.95
N MET A 48 0.22 10.38 8.72
CA MET A 48 -0.06 9.03 9.23
C MET A 48 -0.20 7.98 8.11
N LEU A 49 -0.83 8.33 6.99
CA LEU A 49 -0.92 7.43 5.83
C LEU A 49 0.48 7.06 5.30
N ARG A 50 1.43 8.00 5.27
CA ARG A 50 2.80 7.71 4.83
C ARG A 50 3.48 6.72 5.77
N SER A 51 3.30 6.88 7.08
CA SER A 51 3.83 5.94 8.09
C SER A 51 3.27 4.53 7.89
N HIS A 52 1.96 4.40 7.68
CA HIS A 52 1.36 3.09 7.40
C HIS A 52 1.83 2.48 6.07
N ILE A 53 2.03 3.29 5.02
CA ILE A 53 2.58 2.81 3.76
C ILE A 53 4.04 2.38 3.91
N TYR A 54 4.82 3.08 4.74
CA TYR A 54 6.20 2.70 5.05
C TYR A 54 6.25 1.33 5.74
N GLU A 55 5.44 1.12 6.78
CA GLU A 55 5.35 -0.18 7.47
C GLU A 55 4.83 -1.28 6.54
N LEU A 56 3.83 -0.97 5.71
CA LEU A 56 3.33 -1.91 4.72
C LEU A 56 4.42 -2.33 3.73
N ARG A 57 5.25 -1.39 3.24
CA ARG A 57 6.40 -1.70 2.38
C ARG A 57 7.44 -2.54 3.09
N ARG A 58 7.72 -2.26 4.36
CA ARG A 58 8.69 -3.03 5.13
C ARG A 58 8.28 -4.50 5.22
N SER A 59 6.99 -4.79 5.43
CA SER A 59 6.47 -6.16 5.49
C SER A 59 6.28 -6.79 4.10
N VAL A 60 5.74 -6.03 3.14
CA VAL A 60 5.38 -6.56 1.81
C VAL A 60 6.59 -6.63 0.90
N ASP A 61 7.37 -5.56 0.79
CA ASP A 61 8.49 -5.43 -0.17
C ASP A 61 9.85 -5.71 0.45
N GLY A 62 10.06 -5.41 1.73
CA GLY A 62 11.36 -5.54 2.39
C GLY A 62 12.05 -6.91 2.22
N PRO A 63 11.34 -8.04 2.42
CA PRO A 63 11.92 -9.37 2.27
C PRO A 63 12.08 -9.87 0.82
N PHE A 64 11.65 -9.10 -0.18
CA PHE A 64 11.52 -9.59 -1.56
C PHE A 64 12.23 -8.67 -2.56
N ALA A 65 12.88 -9.26 -3.57
CA ALA A 65 13.60 -8.49 -4.59
C ALA A 65 12.68 -7.60 -5.44
N GLN A 66 11.51 -8.12 -5.81
CA GLN A 66 10.50 -7.37 -6.56
C GLN A 66 9.77 -6.41 -5.61
N LYS A 67 9.84 -5.10 -5.84
CA LYS A 67 8.96 -4.15 -5.15
C LYS A 67 7.61 -4.09 -5.86
N LEU A 68 6.52 -4.04 -5.10
CA LEU A 68 5.16 -3.96 -5.61
C LEU A 68 4.48 -2.63 -5.26
N ILE A 69 4.86 -1.98 -4.15
CA ILE A 69 4.15 -0.79 -3.67
C ILE A 69 4.86 0.48 -4.12
N HIS A 70 4.27 1.16 -5.10
CA HIS A 70 4.83 2.35 -5.72
C HIS A 70 4.10 3.62 -5.29
N THR A 71 4.86 4.69 -5.04
CA THR A 71 4.29 6.03 -4.83
C THR A 71 4.14 6.69 -6.18
N LEU A 72 2.96 7.24 -6.46
CA LEU A 72 2.68 8.06 -7.63
C LEU A 72 2.53 9.51 -7.16
N PRO A 73 3.52 10.40 -7.45
CA PRO A 73 3.49 11.78 -7.00
C PRO A 73 2.17 12.47 -7.34
N ARG A 74 1.61 13.20 -6.37
CA ARG A 74 0.34 13.95 -6.47
C ARG A 74 -0.92 13.11 -6.73
N LEU A 75 -0.81 11.79 -6.84
CA LEU A 75 -1.95 10.89 -7.05
C LEU A 75 -2.19 10.00 -5.83
N GLY A 76 -1.21 9.18 -5.45
CA GLY A 76 -1.35 8.23 -4.36
C GLY A 76 -0.41 7.04 -4.51
N TYR A 77 -0.95 5.83 -4.45
CA TYR A 77 -0.15 4.60 -4.42
C TYR A 77 -0.71 3.54 -5.36
N ARG A 78 0.18 2.66 -5.82
CA ARG A 78 -0.16 1.54 -6.70
C ARG A 78 0.48 0.26 -6.17
N LEU A 79 -0.25 -0.85 -6.24
CA LEU A 79 0.32 -2.19 -6.14
C LEU A 79 0.43 -2.77 -7.54
N ALA A 80 1.64 -2.97 -8.03
CA ALA A 80 1.92 -3.64 -9.30
C ALA A 80 3.41 -3.99 -9.34
N PRO A 81 3.84 -5.03 -10.06
CA PRO A 81 5.25 -5.16 -10.42
C PRO A 81 5.73 -3.89 -11.13
N LEU A 82 7.01 -3.54 -10.92
CA LEU A 82 7.71 -2.70 -11.89
C LEU A 82 7.84 -3.54 -13.15
N GLU A 83 6.87 -3.43 -14.06
CA GLU A 83 7.15 -3.78 -15.45
C GLU A 83 8.27 -2.84 -15.88
N GLY A 84 9.42 -3.43 -16.22
CA GLY A 84 10.50 -2.68 -16.83
C GLY A 84 9.92 -1.88 -17.98
N ALA A 85 10.36 -0.63 -18.11
CA ALA A 85 10.40 -0.02 -19.42
C ALA A 85 11.13 -1.01 -20.33
N GLY A 86 10.37 -1.74 -21.15
CA GLY A 86 10.88 -2.37 -22.34
C GLY A 86 11.24 -1.31 -23.36
#